data_AF-A0A5B7JGT9-F1
#
_entry.id   AF-A0A5B7JGT9-F1
#
_cell.length_a   1.000
_cell.length_b   1.000
_cell.length_c   1.000
_cell.angle_alpha   90.00
_cell.angle_beta   90.00
_cell.angle_gamma   90.00
#
_symmetry.space_group_name_H-M   'P 1'
#
loop_
_entity.id
_entity.type
_entity.pdbx_description
1 polymer ?
#
loop_
_entity_poly.entity_id
_entity_poly.type
_entity_poly.pdbx_seq_one_letter_code
_entity_poly.pdbx_strand_id
1 'polypeptide(L)' 'MENYFASQRDNIFRNVEVLIYVFDVESRELEKDMHYYQSCLEAILQNSPEARIFCLIHKMDLVQDDQRDIVSTSVNRK' A
#
# COMPACT_ATOMS: atom_id res chain seq x y z
N MET A 1 -3.93 10.54 -11.31
CA MET A 1 -4.39 9.85 -10.08
C MET A 1 -4.83 10.81 -8.98
N GLU A 2 -4.34 12.04 -8.90
CA GLU A 2 -4.68 12.98 -7.80
C GLU A 2 -6.18 13.32 -7.68
N ASN A 3 -6.93 13.41 -8.78
CA ASN A 3 -8.36 13.76 -8.75
C ASN A 3 -9.28 12.66 -8.17
N TYR A 4 -8.83 11.40 -8.17
CA TYR A 4 -9.59 10.28 -7.58
C TYR A 4 -9.62 10.38 -6.05
N PHE A 5 -8.51 10.82 -5.46
CA PHE A 5 -8.36 10.95 -4.01
C PHE A 5 -9.07 12.16 -3.42
N ALA A 6 -9.25 13.25 -4.18
CA ALA A 6 -9.87 14.47 -3.64
C ALA A 6 -11.40 14.47 -3.74
N SER A 7 -11.96 13.91 -4.82
CA SER A 7 -13.41 14.01 -5.11
C SER A 7 -14.21 12.76 -4.75
N GLN A 8 -13.56 11.60 -4.61
CA GLN A 8 -14.22 10.31 -4.33
C GLN A 8 -13.67 9.62 -3.08
N ARG A 9 -12.86 10.30 -2.26
CA ARG A 9 -12.26 9.73 -1.05
C ARG A 9 -13.27 8.99 -0.19
N ASP A 10 -14.36 9.66 0.13
CA ASP A 10 -15.39 9.12 1.03
C ASP A 10 -16.11 7.91 0.43
N ASN A 11 -16.28 7.86 -0.90
CA ASN A 11 -16.91 6.72 -1.56
C ASN A 11 -15.95 5.53 -1.71
N ILE A 12 -14.65 5.78 -1.84
CA ILE A 12 -13.63 4.75 -2.02
C ILE A 12 -13.29 4.07 -0.69
N PHE A 13 -13.23 4.84 0.41
CA PHE A 13 -12.75 4.37 1.70
C PHE A 13 -13.86 3.95 2.68
N ARG A 14 -15.12 4.03 2.27
CA ARG A 14 -16.27 3.64 3.08
C ARG A 14 -16.65 2.17 2.84
N ASN A 15 -16.97 1.48 3.93
CA ASN A 15 -17.36 0.05 3.92
C ASN A 15 -16.29 -0.86 3.28
N VAL A 16 -15.02 -0.55 3.49
CA VAL A 16 -13.92 -1.37 2.99
C VAL A 16 -13.65 -2.49 3.99
N GLU A 17 -13.67 -3.75 3.52
CA GLU A 17 -13.22 -4.88 4.34
C GLU A 17 -11.74 -5.20 4.16
N VAL A 18 -11.18 -4.94 2.98
CA VAL A 18 -9.79 -5.26 2.66
C VAL A 18 -9.17 -4.16 1.79
N LEU A 19 -8.00 -3.66 2.20
CA LEU A 19 -7.12 -2.83 1.38
C LEU A 19 -5.94 -3.68 0.89
N ILE A 20 -5.71 -3.72 -0.42
CA ILE A 20 -4.52 -4.35 -1.01
C ILE A 20 -3.71 -3.24 -1.68
N TYR A 21 -2.53 -2.95 -1.14
CA TYR A 21 -1.60 -1.99 -1.71
C TYR A 21 -0.43 -2.72 -2.38
N VAL A 22 -0.06 -2.30 -3.59
CA VAL A 22 0.98 -2.97 -4.38
C VAL A 22 2.15 -2.01 -4.56
N PHE A 23 3.31 -2.37 -4.04
CA PHE A 23 4.57 -1.67 -4.25
C PHE A 23 5.31 -2.29 -5.44
N ASP A 24 5.81 -1.45 -6.34
CA ASP A 24 6.71 -1.89 -7.42
C ASP A 24 8.16 -1.81 -6.92
N VAL A 25 8.91 -2.92 -6.99
CA VAL A 25 10.32 -2.94 -6.54
C VAL A 25 11.23 -2.05 -7.39
N GLU A 26 10.83 -1.74 -8.62
CA GLU A 26 11.56 -0.81 -9.49
C GLU A 26 11.19 0.66 -9.26
N SER A 27 10.30 0.96 -8.30
CA SER A 27 9.86 2.33 -8.08
C SER A 27 11.05 3.22 -7.71
N ARG A 28 11.26 4.25 -8.54
CA ARG A 28 12.29 5.28 -8.31
C ARG A 28 11.80 6.41 -7.42
N GLU A 29 10.49 6.46 -7.13
CA GLU A 29 9.84 7.49 -6.33
C GLU A 29 9.30 6.92 -4.99
N LEU A 30 10.11 6.12 -4.29
CA LEU A 30 9.67 5.41 -3.07
C LEU A 30 9.06 6.34 -2.00
N GLU A 31 9.61 7.54 -1.80
CA GLU A 31 9.06 8.51 -0.83
C GLU A 31 7.63 8.93 -1.17
N LYS A 32 7.35 9.12 -2.45
CA LYS A 32 6.03 9.51 -2.94
C LYS A 32 5.03 8.35 -2.81
N ASP A 33 5.46 7.14 -3.12
CA ASP A 33 4.65 5.93 -2.91
C ASP A 33 4.32 5.74 -1.43
N MET A 34 5.28 5.96 -0.54
CA MET A 34 5.05 5.93 0.90
C MET A 34 4.08 7.02 1.35
N HIS A 35 4.15 8.22 0.78
CA HIS A 35 3.21 9.30 1.09
C HIS A 35 1.78 8.98 0.63
N TYR A 36 1.63 8.37 -0.55
CA TYR A 36 0.33 7.88 -1.03
C TYR A 36 -0.20 6.73 -0.17
N TYR A 37 0.65 5.77 0.20
CA TYR A 37 0.27 4.67 1.07
C TYR A 37 -0.22 5.19 2.43
N GLN A 38 0.50 6.12 3.06
CA GLN A 38 0.07 6.75 4.31
C GLN A 38 -1.27 7.47 4.17
N SER A 39 -1.47 8.21 3.07
CA SER A 39 -2.73 8.91 2.81
C SER A 39 -3.92 7.94 2.69
N CYS A 40 -3.71 6.77 2.09
CA CYS A 40 -4.71 5.70 2.02
C CYS A 40 -5.01 5.12 3.42
N LEU A 41 -3.97 4.86 4.21
CA LEU A 41 -4.12 4.34 5.57
C LEU A 41 -4.90 5.29 6.46
N GLU A 42 -4.61 6.59 6.41
CA GLU A 42 -5.36 7.59 7.16
C GLU A 42 -6.85 7.63 6.75
N ALA A 43 -7.12 7.49 5.45
CA ALA A 43 -8.49 7.46 4.95
C ALA A 43 -9.25 6.21 5.41
N ILE A 44 -8.60 5.04 5.36
CA ILE A 44 -9.14 3.77 5.86
C ILE A 44 -9.38 3.83 7.36
N LEU A 45 -8.41 4.36 8.13
CA LEU A 45 -8.54 4.46 9.59
C LEU A 45 -9.74 5.32 10.00
N GLN A 46 -10.03 6.39 9.24
CA GLN A 46 -11.15 7.27 9.48
C GLN A 46 -12.51 6.68 9.07
N ASN A 47 -12.55 5.90 7.98
CA ASN A 47 -13.83 5.48 7.35
C ASN A 47 -14.17 4.00 7.53
N SER A 48 -13.16 3.13 7.67
CA SER A 48 -13.24 1.67 7.74
C SER A 48 -12.12 1.09 8.62
N PRO A 49 -12.08 1.37 9.94
CA PRO A 49 -10.97 0.96 10.82
C PRO A 49 -10.80 -0.56 10.95
N GLU A 50 -11.85 -1.35 10.67
CA GLU A 50 -11.83 -2.82 10.71
C GLU A 50 -11.29 -3.45 9.42
N ALA A 51 -10.91 -2.64 8.42
CA ALA A 51 -10.39 -3.14 7.16
C ALA A 51 -9.06 -3.87 7.36
N ARG A 52 -8.92 -5.06 6.76
CA ARG A 52 -7.65 -5.79 6.74
C ARG A 52 -6.73 -5.21 5.67
N ILE A 53 -5.49 -4.93 6.03
CA ILE A 53 -4.52 -4.32 5.13
C ILE A 53 -3.51 -5.38 4.68
N PHE A 54 -3.31 -5.48 3.37
CA PHE A 54 -2.29 -6.32 2.75
C PHE A 54 -1.38 -5.47 1.87
N CYS A 55 -0.08 -5.69 1.98
CA CYS A 55 0.92 -5.08 1.11
C CYS A 55 1.57 -6.16 0.26
N LEU A 56 1.57 -5.96 -1.06
CA LEU A 56 2.22 -6.85 -2.01
C LEU A 56 3.42 -6.13 -2.62
N ILE A 57 4.54 -6.82 -2.74
CA ILE A 57 5.68 -6.33 -3.50
C ILE A 57 5.64 -7.02 -4.85
N HIS A 58 5.47 -6.22 -5.90
CA HIS A 58 5.37 -6.64 -7.28
C HIS A 58 6.71 -6.52 -7.99
N LYS A 59 6.83 -7.24 -9.12
CA LYS A 59 8.06 -7.37 -9.91
C LYS A 59 9.28 -7.91 -9.15
N MET A 60 9.05 -8.77 -8.16
CA MET A 60 10.12 -9.42 -7.39
C MET A 60 11.06 -10.28 -8.27
N ASP A 61 10.65 -10.62 -9.50
CA ASP A 61 11.50 -11.29 -10.50
C ASP A 61 12.72 -10.46 -10.91
N LEU A 62 12.66 -9.14 -10.79
CA LEU A 62 13.76 -8.22 -11.10
C LEU A 62 14.77 -8.09 -9.95
N VAL A 63 14.46 -8.65 -8.78
CA VAL A 63 15.37 -8.73 -7.64
C VAL A 63 16.27 -9.96 -7.80
N GLN A 64 17.58 -9.73 -7.77
CA GLN A 64 18.58 -10.81 -7.76
C GLN A 64 18.36 -11.72 -6.54
N ASP A 65 18.54 -13.03 -6.73
CA ASP A 65 18.17 -14.05 -5.73
C ASP A 65 18.88 -13.87 -4.37
N ASP A 66 20.04 -13.22 -4.35
CA ASP A 66 20.83 -12.90 -3.15
C ASP A 66 20.23 -11.78 -2.28
N GLN A 67 19.24 -11.04 -2.78
CA GLN A 67 18.60 -9.92 -2.06
C GLN A 67 17.12 -10.15 -1.70
N ARG A 68 16.49 -11.23 -2.18
CA ARG A 68 15.04 -11.48 -1.96
C ARG A 68 14.65 -11.72 -0.50
N ASP A 69 15.54 -12.34 0.28
CA ASP A 69 15.28 -12.63 1.69
C ASP A 69 15.22 -11.36 2.55
N ILE A 70 15.97 -10.32 2.18
CA ILE A 70 16.00 -9.04 2.89
C ILE A 70 14.67 -8.29 2.69
N VAL A 71 14.12 -8.34 1.48
CA VAL A 71 12.88 -7.65 1.10
C VAL A 71 11.64 -8.31 1.74
N SER A 72 11.67 -9.62 1.97
CA SER A 72 10.52 -10.40 2.44
C SER A 72 10.32 -10.43 3.98
N THR A 73 11.29 -9.93 4.76
CA THR A 73 11.34 -10.20 6.22
C THR A 73 10.52 -9.25 7.09
N SER A 74 9.96 -8.16 6.56
CA SER A 74 9.29 -7.15 7.39
C SER A 74 7.79 -7.08 7.18
N VAL A 75 7.07 -6.96 8.30
CA VAL A 75 5.61 -6.80 8.44
C VAL A 75 4.83 -8.11 8.62
N ASN A 76 5.17 -8.82 9.69
CA ASN A 76 4.18 -9.56 10.46
C ASN A 76 4.03 -8.86 11.82
N ARG A 77 3.31 -7.74 11.85
CA ARG A 77 2.87 -7.14 13.12
C ARG A 77 1.40 -7.49 13.32
N LYS A 78 1.20 -8.37 14.31
CA LYS A 78 -0.06 -8.64 15.00
C LYS A 78 -0.82 -7.35 15.33
#